data_AF-A0A2V9QUC7-F1
#
_entry.id   AF-A0A2V9QUC7-F1
#
_cell.length_a   1.000
_cell.length_b   1.000
_cell.length_c   1.000
_cell.angle_alpha   90.00
_cell.angle_beta   90.00
_cell.angle_gamma   90.00
#
_symmetry.space_group_name_H-M   'P 1'
#
loop_
_entity.id
_entity.type
_entity.pdbx_description
1 polymer ?
#
loop_
_entity_poly.entity_id
_entity_poly.type
_entity_poly.pdbx_seq_one_letter_code
_entity_poly.pdbx_strand_id
1 'polypeptide(L)'
;MNGGVDRLASDRRSGPITKGFNVLLFGYLVLIQVEYYLFKPHETVTVVPWERFFEDSPVTALGFAIVMLVVLLFGGAALVRRFWNGWFAEVFKVRAISYQEAFAVLLVLDIFFGE
;
A
#
# COMPACT_ATOMS: atom_id res chain seq x y z
N MET A 1 -38.15 28.94 -18.96
CA MET A 1 -37.42 29.10 -17.69
C MET A 1 -36.91 27.73 -17.24
N ASN A 2 -35.57 27.58 -17.27
CA ASN A 2 -34.71 26.69 -16.48
C ASN A 2 -35.30 25.38 -15.92
N GLY A 3 -35.44 24.34 -16.74
CA GLY A 3 -35.64 22.96 -16.25
C GLY A 3 -34.59 21.95 -16.71
N GLY A 4 -33.61 22.37 -17.52
CA GLY A 4 -32.67 21.47 -18.19
C GLY A 4 -31.29 21.35 -17.55
N VAL A 5 -30.91 22.26 -16.65
CA VAL A 5 -29.55 22.31 -16.09
C VAL A 5 -29.42 21.46 -14.82
N ASP A 6 -30.49 21.31 -14.03
CA ASP A 6 -30.44 20.59 -12.75
C ASP A 6 -30.38 19.05 -12.89
N ARG A 7 -30.73 18.50 -14.06
CA ARG A 7 -30.66 17.05 -14.31
C ARG A 7 -29.27 16.54 -14.67
N LEU A 8 -28.38 17.41 -15.14
CA LEU A 8 -27.03 17.01 -15.56
C LEU A 8 -26.04 16.90 -14.39
N ALA A 9 -26.39 17.40 -13.20
CA ALA A 9 -25.53 17.35 -12.02
C ALA A 9 -25.70 16.08 -11.16
N SER A 10 -26.85 15.38 -11.25
CA SER A 10 -27.13 14.22 -10.38
C SER A 10 -26.64 12.87 -10.93
N ASP A 11 -26.19 12.83 -12.18
CA ASP A 11 -25.84 11.57 -12.87
C ASP A 11 -24.33 11.27 -12.88
N ARG A 12 -23.55 11.86 -11.95
CA ARG A 12 -22.29 11.24 -11.52
C ARG A 12 -22.63 10.02 -10.67
N ARG A 13 -23.11 8.95 -11.31
CA ARG A 13 -23.23 7.64 -10.68
C ARG A 13 -21.84 7.20 -10.27
N SER A 14 -21.48 7.46 -9.01
CA SER A 14 -20.51 6.65 -8.31
C SER A 14 -20.94 5.20 -8.51
N GLY A 15 -20.15 4.44 -9.27
CA GLY A 15 -20.42 3.02 -9.49
C GLY A 15 -20.65 2.32 -8.14
N PRO A 16 -21.49 1.27 -8.10
CA PRO A 16 -21.80 0.59 -6.85
C PRO A 16 -20.49 0.15 -6.20
N ILE A 17 -20.26 0.58 -4.96
CA ILE A 17 -19.10 0.19 -4.15
C ILE A 17 -19.08 -1.34 -4.10
N THR A 18 -18.11 -1.95 -4.80
CA THR A 18 -18.05 -3.41 -4.90
C THR A 18 -17.54 -3.98 -3.58
N LYS A 19 -17.94 -5.21 -3.24
CA LYS A 19 -17.40 -5.90 -2.04
C LYS A 19 -15.87 -6.00 -2.11
N GLY A 20 -15.31 -6.17 -3.31
CA GLY A 20 -13.87 -6.18 -3.56
C GLY A 20 -13.19 -4.86 -3.20
N PHE A 21 -13.81 -3.73 -3.54
CA PHE A 21 -13.33 -2.40 -3.16
C PHE A 21 -13.22 -2.25 -1.64
N ASN A 22 -14.26 -2.64 -0.89
CA ASN A 22 -14.26 -2.52 0.58
C ASN A 22 -13.19 -3.40 1.24
N VAL A 23 -12.97 -4.62 0.73
CA VAL A 23 -11.95 -5.53 1.25
C VAL A 23 -10.54 -4.98 1.00
N LEU A 24 -10.28 -4.47 -0.21
CA LEU A 24 -9.00 -3.87 -0.55
C LEU A 24 -8.73 -2.60 0.26
N LEU A 25 -9.75 -1.74 0.42
CA LEU A 25 -9.65 -0.52 1.22
C LEU A 25 -9.40 -0.83 2.69
N PHE A 26 -10.16 -1.76 3.28
CA PHE A 26 -9.95 -2.19 4.65
C PHE A 26 -8.55 -2.80 4.85
N GLY A 27 -8.13 -3.66 3.93
CA GLY A 27 -6.77 -4.24 3.95
C GLY A 27 -5.68 -3.18 3.89
N TYR A 28 -5.86 -2.14 3.07
CA TYR A 28 -4.93 -1.01 2.99
C TYR A 28 -4.87 -0.20 4.29
N LEU A 29 -6.02 0.10 4.91
CA LEU A 29 -6.06 0.82 6.18
C LEU A 29 -5.39 0.03 7.32
N VAL A 30 -5.60 -1.28 7.36
CA VAL A 30 -4.91 -2.17 8.32
C VAL A 30 -3.41 -2.19 8.05
N LEU A 31 -3.00 -2.25 6.79
CA LEU A 31 -1.59 -2.24 6.41
C LEU A 31 -0.90 -0.96 6.90
N ILE A 32 -1.52 0.22 6.73
CA ILE A 32 -0.99 1.49 7.26
C ILE A 32 -0.81 1.43 8.78
N GLN A 33 -1.77 0.85 9.50
CA GLN A 33 -1.68 0.78 10.96
C GLN A 33 -0.61 -0.22 11.42
N VAL A 34 -0.45 -1.33 10.72
CA VAL A 34 0.64 -2.27 10.95
C VAL A 34 1.98 -1.60 10.66
N GLU A 35 2.10 -0.88 9.55
CA GLU A 35 3.29 -0.11 9.22
C GLU A 35 3.57 0.95 10.29
N TYR A 36 2.57 1.67 10.79
CA TYR A 36 2.76 2.67 11.83
C TYR A 36 3.21 2.04 13.16
N TYR A 37 2.56 0.96 13.59
CA TYR A 37 2.88 0.23 14.83
C TYR A 37 4.27 -0.38 14.79
N LEU A 38 4.63 -0.91 13.62
CA LEU A 38 5.98 -1.35 13.35
C LEU A 38 6.84 -0.06 13.35
N PHE A 39 6.82 0.75 12.27
CA PHE A 39 7.84 1.73 11.82
C PHE A 39 7.98 3.01 12.63
N LYS A 40 7.01 3.38 13.47
CA LYS A 40 7.07 4.62 14.23
C LYS A 40 7.16 4.40 15.74
N PRO A 41 8.23 4.89 16.39
CA PRO A 41 8.29 4.90 17.85
C PRO A 41 7.12 5.74 18.38
N HIS A 42 6.44 5.22 19.40
CA HIS A 42 5.37 5.94 20.09
C HIS A 42 5.96 6.85 21.16
N GLU A 43 5.26 7.93 21.50
CA GLU A 43 5.68 8.89 22.55
C GLU A 43 6.04 8.21 23.89
N THR A 44 5.51 7.01 24.15
CA THR A 44 5.73 6.23 25.38
C THR A 44 6.63 5.01 25.21
N VAL A 45 6.96 4.61 23.98
CA VAL A 45 7.78 3.44 23.68
C VAL A 45 8.79 3.81 22.60
N THR A 46 10.05 3.99 23.01
CA THR A 46 11.16 4.37 22.13
C THR A 46 11.66 3.24 21.24
N VAL A 47 11.40 1.98 21.61
CA VAL A 47 11.89 0.79 20.90
C VAL A 47 10.75 0.17 20.09
N VAL A 48 10.91 0.14 18.78
CA VAL A 48 9.93 -0.43 17.85
C VAL A 48 10.03 -1.97 17.84
N PRO A 49 8.93 -2.71 17.62
CA PRO A 49 8.88 -4.14 17.90
C PRO A 49 9.97 -4.99 17.25
N TRP A 50 10.42 -4.65 16.04
CA TRP A 50 11.44 -5.43 15.35
C TRP A 50 12.88 -5.10 15.80
N GLU A 51 13.14 -3.98 16.49
CA GLU A 51 14.50 -3.63 16.95
C GLU A 51 15.07 -4.69 17.88
N ARG A 52 14.21 -5.41 18.61
CA ARG A 52 14.58 -6.56 19.43
C ARG A 52 15.32 -7.65 18.65
N PHE A 53 15.01 -7.85 17.36
CA PHE A 53 15.70 -8.84 16.53
C PHE A 53 17.09 -8.37 16.07
N PHE A 54 17.34 -7.06 16.09
CA PHE A 54 18.64 -6.47 15.79
C PHE A 54 19.56 -6.46 17.01
N GLU A 55 19.01 -6.49 18.24
CA GLU A 55 19.76 -6.49 19.50
C GLU A 55 20.30 -7.87 19.92
N ASP A 56 19.69 -8.97 19.46
CA ASP A 56 20.05 -10.33 19.91
C ASP A 56 21.47 -10.76 19.48
N SER A 57 21.84 -10.57 18.20
CA SER A 57 23.19 -10.84 17.71
C SER A 57 23.45 -10.22 16.32
N PRO A 58 24.71 -9.93 15.95
CA PRO A 58 25.03 -9.40 14.61
C PRO A 58 24.64 -10.33 13.46
N VAL A 59 24.68 -11.65 13.68
CA VAL A 59 24.35 -12.66 12.65
C VAL A 59 22.83 -12.73 12.45
N THR A 60 22.06 -12.70 13.53
CA THR A 60 20.59 -12.67 13.47
C THR A 60 20.09 -11.36 12.88
N ALA A 61 20.71 -10.24 13.24
CA ALA A 61 20.42 -8.93 12.68
C ALA A 61 20.62 -8.92 11.15
N LEU A 62 21.75 -9.43 10.67
CA LEU A 62 22.04 -9.51 9.23
C LEU A 62 21.05 -10.44 8.51
N GLY A 63 20.78 -11.62 9.07
CA GLY A 63 19.79 -12.55 8.51
C GLY A 63 18.40 -11.94 8.42
N PHE A 64 17.96 -11.26 9.47
CA PHE A 64 16.67 -10.58 9.51
C PHE A 64 16.60 -9.42 8.52
N ALA A 65 17.65 -8.62 8.40
CA ALA A 65 17.72 -7.53 7.42
C ALA A 65 17.56 -8.04 5.97
N ILE A 66 18.21 -9.15 5.62
CA ILE A 66 18.08 -9.76 4.29
C ILE A 66 16.65 -10.26 4.07
N VAL A 67 16.07 -10.97 5.04
CA VAL A 67 14.69 -11.46 4.95
C VAL A 67 13.72 -10.30 4.80
N MET A 68 13.88 -9.25 5.59
CA MET A 68 13.04 -8.05 5.56
C MET A 68 13.15 -7.35 4.20
N LEU A 69 14.35 -7.21 3.66
CA LEU A 69 14.57 -6.66 2.32
C LEU A 69 13.82 -7.45 1.24
N VAL A 70 13.92 -8.79 1.27
CA VAL A 70 13.21 -9.65 0.31
C VAL A 70 11.69 -9.52 0.49
N VAL A 71 11.19 -9.54 1.73
CA VAL A 71 9.75 -9.41 1.98
C VAL A 71 9.24 -8.05 1.52
N LEU A 72 9.95 -6.95 1.78
CA LEU A 72 9.54 -5.61 1.38
C LEU A 72 9.59 -5.43 -0.15
N LEU A 73 10.66 -5.86 -0.81
CA LEU A 73 10.79 -5.72 -2.27
C LEU A 73 9.78 -6.58 -3.03
N PHE A 74 9.71 -7.88 -2.71
CA PHE A 74 8.86 -8.81 -3.46
C PHE A 74 7.40 -8.76 -2.97
N GLY A 75 7.20 -8.67 -1.66
CA GLY A 75 5.87 -8.49 -1.07
C GLY A 75 5.28 -7.13 -1.42
N GLY A 76 6.08 -6.06 -1.38
CA GLY A 76 5.67 -4.72 -1.79
C GLY A 76 5.25 -4.67 -3.26
N ALA A 77 6.00 -5.29 -4.17
CA ALA A 77 5.63 -5.33 -5.58
C ALA A 77 4.35 -6.13 -5.82
N ALA A 78 4.16 -7.24 -5.10
CA ALA A 78 2.90 -7.99 -5.14
C ALA A 78 1.72 -7.14 -4.62
N LEU A 79 1.92 -6.36 -3.55
CA LEU A 79 0.91 -5.46 -3.00
C LEU A 79 0.57 -4.34 -3.99
N VAL A 80 1.57 -3.66 -4.55
CA VAL A 80 1.40 -2.61 -5.57
C VAL A 80 0.63 -3.16 -6.76
N ARG A 81 1.00 -4.34 -7.28
CA ARG A 81 0.28 -4.98 -8.38
C ARG A 81 -1.18 -5.25 -8.04
N ARG A 82 -1.45 -5.78 -6.84
CA ARG A 82 -2.80 -6.14 -6.41
C ARG A 82 -3.66 -4.91 -6.17
N PHE A 83 -3.09 -3.87 -5.57
CA PHE A 83 -3.71 -2.57 -5.37
C PHE A 83 -3.99 -1.89 -6.72
N TRP A 84 -3.01 -1.86 -7.62
CA TRP A 84 -3.17 -1.27 -8.94
C TRP A 84 -4.25 -1.97 -9.75
N ASN A 85 -4.15 -3.29 -9.89
CA ASN A 85 -5.07 -4.05 -10.73
C ASN A 85 -6.47 -4.19 -10.12
N GLY A 86 -6.57 -4.15 -8.79
CA GLY A 86 -7.85 -4.23 -8.08
C GLY A 86 -8.55 -2.87 -8.00
N TRP A 87 -7.89 -1.88 -7.39
CA TRP A 87 -8.50 -0.58 -7.10
C TRP A 87 -8.23 0.45 -8.19
N PHE A 88 -6.95 0.70 -8.49
CA PHE A 88 -6.57 1.81 -9.36
C PHE A 88 -7.08 1.65 -10.80
N ALA A 89 -6.93 0.46 -11.37
CA ALA A 89 -7.42 0.11 -12.70
C ALA A 89 -8.95 0.15 -12.78
N GLU A 90 -9.65 -0.26 -11.71
CA GLU A 90 -11.12 -0.25 -11.68
C GLU A 90 -11.67 1.18 -11.60
N VAL A 91 -11.06 2.04 -10.79
CA VAL A 91 -11.48 3.43 -10.56
C VAL A 91 -11.11 4.34 -11.72
N PHE A 92 -9.84 4.30 -12.16
CA PHE A 92 -9.31 5.20 -13.20
C PHE A 92 -9.45 4.64 -14.62
N LYS A 93 -10.00 3.42 -14.77
CA LYS A 93 -10.16 2.73 -16.06
C LYS A 93 -8.85 2.62 -16.85
N VAL A 94 -7.74 2.44 -16.14
CA VAL A 94 -6.41 2.23 -16.74
C VAL A 94 -6.11 0.74 -16.89
N ARG A 95 -5.12 0.41 -17.72
CA ARG A 95 -4.71 -0.98 -17.91
C ARG A 95 -4.14 -1.59 -16.62
N ALA A 96 -4.31 -2.90 -16.48
CA ALA A 96 -3.60 -3.69 -15.49
C ALA A 96 -2.09 -3.70 -15.77
N ILE A 97 -1.30 -3.79 -14.71
CA ILE A 97 0.16 -3.85 -14.75
C ILE A 97 0.68 -5.26 -14.46
N SER A 98 1.82 -5.56 -15.06
CA SER A 98 2.59 -6.79 -14.80
C SER A 98 3.31 -6.71 -13.45
N TYR A 99 3.86 -7.84 -13.00
CA TYR A 99 4.68 -7.85 -11.78
C TYR A 99 5.97 -7.03 -11.95
N GLN A 100 6.59 -7.07 -13.13
CA GLN A 100 7.79 -6.30 -13.44
C GLN A 100 7.50 -4.79 -13.41
N GLU A 101 6.35 -4.37 -13.94
CA GLU A 101 5.90 -2.97 -13.89
C GLU A 101 5.60 -2.53 -12.45
N ALA A 102 4.95 -3.39 -11.65
CA ALA A 102 4.70 -3.10 -10.24
C ALA A 102 6.00 -2.99 -9.43
N PHE A 103 6.99 -3.84 -9.72
CA PHE A 103 8.31 -3.77 -9.12
C PHE A 103 9.05 -2.48 -9.52
N ALA A 104 8.97 -2.06 -10.79
CA ALA A 104 9.52 -0.80 -11.24
C ALA A 104 8.87 0.40 -10.54
N VAL A 105 7.54 0.40 -10.38
CA VAL A 105 6.82 1.43 -9.61
C VAL A 105 7.29 1.45 -8.15
N LEU A 106 7.42 0.27 -7.52
CA LEU A 106 7.92 0.18 -6.15
C LEU A 106 9.33 0.77 -6.02
N LEU A 107 10.26 0.40 -6.89
CA LEU A 107 11.63 0.93 -6.87
C LEU A 107 11.67 2.44 -7.11
N VAL A 108 10.83 2.96 -8.01
CA VAL A 108 10.72 4.39 -8.24
C VAL A 108 10.23 5.08 -6.97
N LEU A 109 9.18 4.57 -6.32
CA LEU A 109 8.69 5.11 -5.06
C LEU A 109 9.77 5.07 -3.97
N ASP A 110 10.52 3.97 -3.88
CA ASP A 110 11.64 3.82 -2.95
C ASP A 110 12.75 4.86 -3.19
N ILE A 111 13.10 5.16 -4.45
CA ILE A 111 14.09 6.19 -4.77
C ILE A 111 13.60 7.60 -4.39
N PHE A 112 12.31 7.88 -4.54
CA PHE A 112 11.76 9.23 -4.30
C PHE A 112 11.35 9.49 -2.84
N PHE A 113 10.98 8.44 -2.11
CA PHE A 113 10.44 8.53 -0.75
C PHE A 113 11.21 7.72 0.29
N GLY A 114 12.17 6.90 -0.13
CA GLY A 114 13.15 6.28 0.76
C GLY A 114 14.12 7.34 1.23
N GLU A 115 13.90 7.82 2.46
CA GLU A 115 14.88 8.63 3.19
C GLU A 115 16.13 7.81 3.55
#